data_AF-Q4L3U9-F1
#
_entry.id   AF-Q4L3U9-F1
#
_cell.length_a   1.000
_cell.length_b   1.000
_cell.length_c   1.000
_cell.angle_alpha   90.00
_cell.angle_beta   90.00
_cell.angle_gamma   90.00
#
_symmetry.space_group_name_H-M   'P 1'
#
loop_
_entity.id
_entity.type
_entity.pdbx_description
1 polymer ?
#
loop_
_entity_poly.entity_id
_entity_poly.type
_entity_poly.pdbx_seq_one_letter_code
_entity_poly.pdbx_strand_id
1 'polypeptide(L)'
;MMSKWQTIEKLKKHHTVKNKNLKAIYIDDNNVEQVQKETDCFSIFPNKNLLIGALSFISYPCYIIWINPTSHKRSKYYFTDEYEFEEYFKFKEEQ
;
A
#
# COMPACT_ATOMS: atom_id res chain seq x y z
N MET A 1 -6.86 11.89 -11.58
CA MET A 1 -6.92 10.52 -12.15
C MET A 1 -7.29 9.61 -10.99
N MET A 2 -8.37 8.81 -11.07
CA MET A 2 -8.80 7.99 -9.92
C MET A 2 -7.68 7.03 -9.54
N SER A 3 -7.18 7.13 -8.31
CA SER A 3 -6.18 6.23 -7.77
C SER A 3 -6.81 4.85 -7.60
N LYS A 4 -6.30 3.87 -8.35
CA LYS A 4 -6.81 2.49 -8.35
C LYS A 4 -5.73 1.55 -7.85
N TRP A 5 -6.16 0.45 -7.25
CA TRP A 5 -5.28 -0.67 -6.93
C TRP A 5 -4.76 -1.33 -8.20
N GLN A 6 -3.46 -1.24 -8.44
CA GLN A 6 -2.80 -1.83 -9.60
C GLN A 6 -1.99 -3.06 -9.21
N THR A 7 -1.93 -4.05 -10.10
CA THR A 7 -1.12 -5.24 -9.87
C THR A 7 0.36 -4.89 -9.92
N ILE A 8 1.14 -5.39 -8.96
CA ILE A 8 2.59 -5.21 -8.93
C ILE A 8 3.29 -6.56 -9.01
N GLU A 9 4.57 -6.53 -9.35
CA GLU A 9 5.47 -7.66 -9.17
C GLU A 9 6.69 -7.30 -8.34
N LYS A 10 7.26 -8.31 -7.70
CA LYS A 10 8.51 -8.17 -6.95
C LYS A 10 9.69 -8.28 -7.90
N LEU A 11 10.60 -7.33 -7.81
CA LEU A 11 11.88 -7.33 -8.50
C LEU A 11 12.88 -8.27 -7.82
N LYS A 12 12.84 -8.34 -6.48
CA LYS A 12 13.73 -9.19 -5.68
C LYS A 12 13.07 -9.66 -4.38
N LYS A 13 13.80 -10.44 -3.58
CA LYS A 13 13.31 -10.95 -2.30
C LYS A 13 13.16 -9.80 -1.30
N HIS A 14 11.92 -9.55 -0.86
CA HIS A 14 11.61 -8.59 0.20
C HIS A 14 11.60 -9.28 1.57
N HIS A 15 12.07 -8.60 2.61
CA HIS A 15 12.17 -9.14 3.97
C HIS A 15 10.77 -9.42 4.59
N THR A 16 9.84 -8.48 4.45
CA THR A 16 8.44 -8.59 4.89
C THR A 16 7.49 -9.20 3.85
N VAL A 17 7.44 -8.69 2.62
CA VAL A 17 6.45 -9.08 1.60
C VAL A 17 6.87 -10.35 0.83
N LYS A 18 6.43 -11.51 1.30
CA LYS A 18 6.83 -12.81 0.74
C LYS A 18 5.93 -13.31 -0.40
N ASN A 19 4.68 -12.86 -0.48
CA ASN A 19 3.68 -13.34 -1.44
C ASN A 19 3.94 -12.90 -2.88
N LYS A 20 3.33 -13.62 -3.85
CA LYS A 20 3.43 -13.31 -5.29
C LYS A 20 2.24 -12.48 -5.81
N ASN A 21 1.04 -12.68 -5.26
CA ASN A 21 -0.14 -11.92 -5.66
C ASN A 21 -0.23 -10.64 -4.83
N LEU A 22 0.05 -9.50 -5.47
CA LEU A 22 0.18 -8.20 -4.82
C LEU A 22 -0.51 -7.13 -5.66
N LYS A 23 -1.17 -6.20 -4.99
CA LYS A 23 -1.60 -4.93 -5.59
C LYS A 23 -1.02 -3.77 -4.79
N ALA A 24 -0.74 -2.66 -5.45
CA ALA A 24 -0.36 -1.43 -4.77
C ALA A 24 -1.24 -0.26 -5.20
N ILE A 25 -1.26 0.76 -4.35
CA ILE A 25 -1.78 2.08 -4.65
C ILE A 25 -0.83 3.10 -4.03
N TYR A 26 -0.53 4.16 -4.77
CA TYR A 26 0.13 5.34 -4.22
C TYR A 26 -0.91 6.22 -3.56
N ILE A 27 -0.70 6.59 -2.31
CA ILE A 27 -1.62 7.45 -1.57
C ILE A 27 -1.06 8.85 -1.36
N ASP A 28 -1.91 9.85 -1.52
CA ASP A 28 -1.59 11.27 -1.43
C ASP A 28 -2.80 12.08 -0.90
N ASP A 29 -2.71 13.42 -0.90
CA ASP A 29 -3.79 14.30 -0.46
C ASP A 29 -5.09 14.14 -1.30
N ASN A 30 -5.00 13.59 -2.51
CA ASN A 30 -6.14 13.46 -3.41
C ASN A 30 -6.98 12.19 -3.15
N ASN A 31 -6.40 11.16 -2.53
CA ASN A 31 -7.05 9.85 -2.39
C ASN A 31 -7.05 9.26 -0.97
N VAL A 32 -6.31 9.84 -0.03
CA VAL A 32 -6.06 9.22 1.29
C VAL A 32 -7.36 8.90 2.05
N GLU A 33 -8.35 9.79 2.01
CA GLU A 33 -9.66 9.57 2.66
C GLU A 33 -10.47 8.46 1.99
N GLN A 34 -10.37 8.34 0.67
CA GLN A 34 -11.06 7.27 -0.07
C GLN A 34 -10.46 5.92 0.30
N VAL A 35 -9.12 5.81 0.25
CA VAL A 35 -8.42 4.55 0.56
C VAL A 35 -8.62 4.15 2.03
N GLN A 36 -8.68 5.13 2.95
CA GLN A 36 -9.03 4.89 4.35
C GLN A 36 -10.42 4.22 4.45
N LYS A 37 -11.44 4.80 3.81
CA LYS A 37 -12.82 4.27 3.83
C LYS A 37 -12.93 2.89 3.18
N GLU A 38 -12.16 2.64 2.11
CA GLU A 38 -12.19 1.35 1.40
C GLU A 38 -11.55 0.21 2.20
N THR A 39 -10.48 0.49 2.95
CA THR A 39 -9.63 -0.55 3.54
C THR A 39 -9.75 -0.67 5.05
N ASP A 40 -10.11 0.43 5.73
CA ASP A 40 -10.09 0.56 7.19
C ASP A 40 -8.75 0.12 7.83
N CYS A 41 -7.64 0.22 7.08
CA CYS A 41 -6.34 -0.31 7.52
C CYS A 41 -5.43 0.73 8.18
N PHE A 42 -5.86 1.99 8.23
CA PHE A 42 -5.19 3.09 8.90
C PHE A 42 -6.19 4.17 9.33
N SER A 43 -5.75 5.10 10.19
CA SER A 43 -6.45 6.36 10.48
C SER A 43 -5.62 7.54 10.01
N ILE A 44 -6.27 8.59 9.49
CA ILE A 44 -5.60 9.83 9.09
C ILE A 44 -5.31 10.66 10.34
N PHE A 45 -4.08 11.11 10.47
CA PHE A 45 -3.59 11.94 11.57
C PHE A 45 -3.04 13.26 11.03
N PRO A 46 -3.00 14.35 11.83
CA PRO A 46 -2.48 15.65 11.38
C PRO A 46 -1.05 15.58 10.81
N ASN A 47 -0.69 16.62 10.04
CA ASN A 47 0.62 16.80 9.43
C ASN A 47 1.02 15.67 8.47
N LYS A 48 0.06 15.21 7.64
CA LYS A 48 0.25 14.17 6.63
C LYS A 48 0.77 12.85 7.20
N ASN A 49 0.22 12.42 8.33
CA ASN A 49 0.59 11.14 8.94
C ASN A 49 -0.58 10.17 8.95
N LEU A 50 -0.26 8.90 8.85
CA LEU A 50 -1.16 7.77 8.97
C LEU A 50 -0.84 7.06 10.27
N LEU A 51 -1.85 6.80 11.09
CA LEU A 51 -1.75 5.90 12.22
C LEU A 51 -2.12 4.48 11.74
N ILE A 52 -1.16 3.57 11.80
CA ILE A 52 -1.32 2.15 11.49
C ILE A 52 -1.17 1.32 12.78
N GLY A 53 -2.13 0.42 13.04
CA GLY A 53 -2.11 -0.42 14.25
C GLY A 53 -2.08 0.38 15.57
N ALA A 54 -1.46 -0.19 16.61
CA ALA A 54 -1.34 0.43 17.92
C ALA A 54 -0.08 1.32 18.00
N LEU A 55 -0.17 2.55 17.48
CA LEU A 55 0.85 3.62 17.57
C LEU A 55 2.02 3.58 16.59
N SER A 56 1.89 2.93 15.43
CA SER A 56 2.87 3.09 14.35
C SER A 56 2.43 4.22 13.43
N PHE A 57 3.32 5.17 13.14
CA PHE A 57 3.04 6.32 12.28
C PHE A 57 3.84 6.25 10.99
N ILE A 58 3.20 6.59 9.87
CA ILE A 58 3.82 6.65 8.55
C ILE A 58 3.40 7.96 7.90
N SER A 59 4.35 8.71 7.35
CA SER A 59 4.04 9.91 6.58
C SER A 59 3.52 9.53 5.19
N TYR A 60 2.57 10.31 4.67
CA TYR A 60 2.13 10.22 3.28
C TYR A 60 2.53 11.51 2.53
N PRO A 61 2.81 11.45 1.22
CA PRO A 61 2.45 10.36 0.32
C PRO A 61 3.32 9.11 0.45
N CYS A 62 2.73 7.93 0.23
CA CYS A 62 3.40 6.64 0.35
C CYS A 62 2.70 5.56 -0.49
N TYR A 63 3.32 4.39 -0.65
CA TYR A 63 2.66 3.24 -1.25
C TYR A 63 2.02 2.35 -0.19
N ILE A 64 0.81 1.87 -0.47
CA ILE A 64 0.19 0.76 0.26
C ILE A 64 0.17 -0.46 -0.65
N ILE A 65 0.72 -1.58 -0.17
CA ILE A 65 0.73 -2.87 -0.83
C ILE A 65 -0.28 -3.81 -0.16
N TRP A 66 -1.31 -4.22 -0.90
CA TRP A 66 -2.25 -5.24 -0.49
C TRP A 66 -1.68 -6.64 -0.78
N ILE A 67 -1.39 -7.37 0.29
CA ILE A 67 -0.83 -8.72 0.25
C ILE A 67 -1.95 -9.77 0.11
N ASN A 68 -1.89 -10.56 -0.96
CA ASN A 68 -2.89 -11.58 -1.33
C ASN A 68 -4.33 -11.03 -1.43
N PRO A 69 -4.61 -10.13 -2.37
CA PRO A 69 -5.95 -9.54 -2.53
C PRO A 69 -7.05 -10.56 -2.84
N THR A 70 -6.71 -11.77 -3.28
CA THR A 70 -7.67 -12.84 -3.58
C THR A 70 -7.95 -13.79 -2.41
N SER A 71 -7.34 -13.57 -1.23
CA SER A 71 -7.55 -14.44 -0.09
C SER A 71 -8.88 -14.13 0.62
N HIS A 72 -9.63 -15.16 1.01
CA HIS A 72 -10.79 -15.02 1.89
C HIS A 72 -10.44 -14.76 3.37
N LYS A 73 -9.14 -14.73 3.71
CA LYS A 73 -8.66 -14.36 5.05
C LYS A 73 -8.65 -12.84 5.19
N ARG A 74 -8.48 -12.35 6.43
CA ARG A 74 -8.31 -10.92 6.73
C ARG A 74 -7.24 -10.30 5.82
N SER A 75 -7.59 -9.19 5.16
CA SER A 75 -6.69 -8.41 4.32
C SER A 75 -5.44 -7.99 5.08
N LYS A 76 -4.30 -8.02 4.39
CA LYS A 76 -3.01 -7.59 4.94
C LYS A 76 -2.42 -6.51 4.06
N TYR A 77 -1.99 -5.42 4.68
CA TYR A 77 -1.42 -4.27 4.01
C TYR A 77 0.00 -4.03 4.52
N TYR A 78 0.87 -3.62 3.61
CA TYR A 78 2.22 -3.17 3.89
C TYR A 78 2.37 -1.75 3.38
N PHE A 79 2.98 -0.88 4.18
CA PHE A 79 3.15 0.53 3.85
C PHE A 79 4.63 0.77 3.63
N THR A 80 4.97 1.54 2.60
CA THR A 80 6.36 1.75 2.20
C THR A 80 6.48 3.09 1.48
N ASP A 81 7.66 3.70 1.53
CA ASP A 81 7.96 4.91 0.78
C ASP A 81 8.28 4.61 -0.69
N GLU A 82 8.54 5.67 -1.46
CA GLU A 82 8.87 5.54 -2.88
C GLU A 82 10.19 4.81 -3.11
N TYR A 83 11.20 5.05 -2.26
CA TYR A 83 12.52 4.46 -2.39
C TYR A 83 12.48 2.93 -2.22
N GLU A 84 11.89 2.44 -1.13
CA GLU A 84 11.73 1.00 -0.91
C GLU A 84 10.76 0.40 -1.94
N PHE A 85 9.72 1.11 -2.37
CA PHE A 85 8.84 0.61 -3.41
C PHE A 85 9.59 0.33 -4.71
N GLU A 86 10.34 1.29 -5.23
CA GLU A 86 11.11 1.16 -6.48
C GLU A 86 12.25 0.14 -6.37
N GLU A 87 12.82 -0.01 -5.16
CA GLU A 87 13.88 -0.98 -4.92
C GLU A 87 13.38 -2.44 -5.05
N TYR A 88 12.14 -2.71 -4.64
CA TYR A 88 11.64 -4.09 -4.50
C TYR A 88 10.46 -4.44 -5.41
N PHE A 89 9.76 -3.46 -5.96
CA PHE A 89 8.51 -3.65 -6.68
C PHE A 89 8.45 -2.80 -7.95
N LYS A 90 7.58 -3.20 -8.87
CA LYS A 90 7.13 -2.35 -9.97
C LYS A 90 5.69 -2.68 -10.34
N PHE A 91 5.00 -1.71 -10.92
CA PHE A 91 3.70 -1.95 -11.52
C PHE A 91 3.81 -2.90 -12.72
N LYS A 92 2.84 -3.79 -12.86
CA LYS A 92 2.67 -4.55 -14.10
C LYS A 92 1.99 -3.66 -15.13
N GLU A 93 2.52 -3.65 -16.34
CA GLU A 93 1.78 -3.11 -17.48
C GLU A 93 0.51 -3.94 -17.66
N GLU A 94 -0.65 -3.28 -17.70
CA GLU A 94 -1.91 -3.93 -18.04
C GLU A 94 -1.82 -4.31 -19.54
N GLN A 95 -1.78 -5.61 -19.83
CA GLN A 95 -1.89 -6.16 -21.19
C GLN A 95 -3.36 -6.18 -21.64
#